data_AF-A0A9E0N6J5-F1
#
_entry.id   AF-A0A9E0N6J5-F1
#
_cell.length_a   1.000
_cell.length_b   1.000
_cell.length_c   1.000
_cell.angle_alpha   90.00
_cell.angle_beta   90.00
_cell.angle_gamma   90.00
#
_symmetry.space_group_name_H-M   'P 1'
#
loop_
_entity.id
_entity.type
_entity.pdbx_description
1 polymer ?
#
loop_
_entity_poly.entity_id
_entity_poly.type
_entity_poly.pdbx_seq_one_letter_code
_entity_poly.pdbx_strand_id
1 'polypeptide(L)'
;MNRRGPSTTTRLVRVVLGVAASLAACADPRPLGADAAGLGVHAAGVLDPASPDFHGRDLAARGWDFALCATCHGADFAGTSAAPSCTSCHVRGPTACDTCHAEAPGSGAHATHRLAQVACTTCHQVPAAWDDDGHILVGGAVDPAPAEVVLTGLAGLTVSSSDRSGPPSYAPAEATCAQVYCHGAVLGPAGGALTVPRWTDDPPGPAGCTSCHGAPPPDHARADCATCHPTTPARADHLDGVVAVGDPALPACSGCHGGASSPAPPRDLSGATFTTAVGVGAHVAHLTGPRRLGPPVPCVTCHAEPATVTAAGHLDSAGPAEVASALGWDHDRATCASAWCHGPSQPGWTRTGEVTCGSCHGVPPATPAHAGVTTITACVTCHPTSVDPFGNVLVGSHLDGDVDAP
;
A
#
# COMPACT_ATOMS: atom_id res chain seq x y z
N MET A 1 0.27 -2.24 103.09
CA MET A 1 -0.60 -1.10 102.70
C MET A 1 -1.19 -1.44 101.33
N ASN A 2 -2.18 -2.31 101.16
CA ASN A 2 -3.60 -2.24 101.51
C ASN A 2 -4.30 -0.94 101.04
N ARG A 3 -4.81 -0.92 99.81
CA ARG A 3 -6.13 -0.34 99.47
C ARG A 3 -6.77 -1.14 98.33
N ARG A 4 -8.02 -1.54 98.55
CA ARG A 4 -8.91 -2.36 97.70
C ARG A 4 -9.83 -1.47 96.86
N GLY A 5 -10.11 -1.94 95.63
CA GLY A 5 -11.40 -1.83 94.88
C GLY A 5 -11.67 -0.56 94.06
N PRO A 6 -12.61 -0.56 93.09
CA PRO A 6 -13.53 -1.65 92.69
C PRO A 6 -13.55 -2.03 91.19
N SER A 7 -14.10 -3.22 91.00
CA SER A 7 -14.85 -3.83 89.89
C SER A 7 -15.27 -3.02 88.65
N THR A 8 -15.23 -3.76 87.54
CA THR A 8 -15.89 -3.68 86.23
C THR A 8 -17.22 -2.92 86.12
N THR A 9 -17.53 -2.62 84.85
CA THR A 9 -18.83 -2.26 84.23
C THR A 9 -19.16 -0.77 84.13
N THR A 10 -19.53 -0.36 82.91
CA THR A 10 -20.17 0.92 82.53
C THR A 10 -19.26 2.05 82.04
N ARG A 11 -18.74 1.95 80.81
CA ARG A 11 -18.59 3.13 79.93
C ARG A 11 -18.54 2.84 78.42
N LEU A 12 -19.01 1.65 78.01
CA LEU A 12 -19.20 1.25 76.62
C LEU A 12 -20.65 1.58 76.18
N VAL A 13 -21.07 2.85 76.34
CA VAL A 13 -22.42 3.30 75.92
C VAL A 13 -22.40 4.67 75.22
N ARG A 14 -21.30 5.44 75.26
CA ARG A 14 -21.27 6.79 74.64
C ARG A 14 -20.61 6.90 73.27
N VAL A 15 -19.99 5.83 72.75
CA VAL A 15 -19.38 5.86 71.39
C VAL A 15 -20.30 5.25 70.33
N VAL A 16 -21.28 4.42 70.70
CA VAL A 16 -22.21 3.80 69.73
C VAL A 16 -23.35 4.74 69.30
N LEU A 17 -23.73 5.72 70.13
CA LEU A 17 -24.78 6.69 69.75
C LEU A 17 -24.34 7.75 68.72
N GLY A 18 -23.05 7.96 68.52
CA GLY A 18 -22.54 8.97 67.56
C GLY A 18 -22.49 8.48 66.11
N VAL A 19 -22.31 7.17 65.89
CA VAL A 19 -22.21 6.60 64.53
C VAL A 19 -23.57 6.14 63.99
N ALA A 20 -24.51 5.79 64.86
CA ALA A 20 -25.88 5.46 64.46
C ALA A 20 -26.69 6.69 63.99
N ALA A 21 -26.37 7.89 64.50
CA ALA A 21 -27.05 9.13 64.12
C ALA A 21 -26.71 9.63 62.69
N SER A 22 -25.55 9.24 62.14
CA SER A 22 -25.13 9.60 60.78
C SER A 22 -25.62 8.63 59.70
N LEU A 23 -26.07 7.42 60.06
CA LEU A 23 -26.62 6.44 59.12
C LEU A 23 -28.17 6.46 59.07
N ALA A 24 -28.83 6.92 60.13
CA ALA A 24 -30.29 7.09 60.14
C ALA A 24 -30.76 8.33 59.35
N ALA A 25 -29.91 9.34 59.15
CA ALA A 25 -30.26 10.56 58.40
C ALA A 25 -30.42 10.34 56.88
N CYS A 26 -30.03 9.18 56.35
CA CYS A 26 -30.19 8.81 54.95
C CYS A 26 -31.37 7.83 54.71
N ALA A 27 -32.11 7.44 55.75
CA ALA A 27 -33.14 6.40 55.67
C ALA A 27 -34.58 6.89 55.96
N ASP A 28 -34.76 8.10 56.49
CA ASP A 28 -36.09 8.64 56.77
C ASP A 28 -36.64 9.44 55.57
N PRO A 29 -37.73 9.00 54.92
CA PRO A 29 -38.43 9.83 53.95
C PRO A 29 -38.99 11.06 54.67
N ARG A 30 -38.45 12.24 54.35
CA ARG A 30 -39.03 13.50 54.81
C ARG A 30 -40.43 13.64 54.21
N PRO A 31 -41.47 13.96 55.00
CA PRO A 31 -42.78 14.23 54.44
C PRO A 31 -42.68 15.44 53.51
N LEU A 32 -43.05 15.22 52.26
CA LEU A 32 -43.09 16.25 51.23
C LEU A 32 -44.09 17.32 51.68
N GLY A 33 -43.62 18.56 51.81
CA GLY A 33 -44.51 19.72 51.85
C GLY A 33 -45.38 19.72 50.60
N ALA A 34 -46.63 20.19 50.74
CA ALA A 34 -47.70 20.06 49.76
C ALA A 34 -47.52 20.97 48.52
N ASP A 35 -46.37 20.89 47.87
CA ASP A 35 -46.03 21.60 46.62
C ASP A 35 -45.51 20.57 45.61
N ALA A 36 -46.36 19.61 45.24
CA ALA A 36 -46.02 18.59 44.25
C ALA A 36 -46.01 19.17 42.82
N ALA A 37 -44.86 19.71 42.40
CA ALA A 37 -44.46 19.90 41.00
C ALA A 37 -42.92 19.97 40.89
N GLY A 38 -42.26 18.82 40.90
CA GLY A 38 -40.88 18.60 40.48
C GLY A 38 -39.78 19.25 41.34
N LEU A 39 -39.03 18.44 42.09
CA LEU A 39 -37.69 18.84 42.56
C LEU A 39 -36.78 19.04 41.33
N GLY A 40 -36.75 20.25 40.79
CA GLY A 40 -35.83 20.61 39.72
C GLY A 40 -34.40 20.67 40.25
N VAL A 41 -33.68 19.55 40.19
CA VAL A 41 -32.23 19.50 40.44
C VAL A 41 -31.48 20.27 39.33
N HIS A 42 -32.08 20.40 38.16
CA HIS A 42 -31.57 21.18 37.03
C HIS A 42 -32.39 22.47 36.85
N ALA A 43 -31.73 23.53 36.39
CA ALA A 43 -32.37 24.80 36.06
C ALA A 43 -33.29 24.68 34.83
N ALA A 44 -34.21 25.63 34.70
CA ALA A 44 -35.02 25.76 33.49
C ALA A 44 -34.10 26.05 32.29
N GLY A 45 -34.30 25.34 31.17
CA GLY A 45 -33.45 25.47 29.99
C GLY A 45 -32.39 24.36 29.82
N VAL A 46 -32.36 23.36 30.69
CA VAL A 46 -31.45 22.19 30.57
C VAL A 46 -31.54 21.46 29.22
N LEU A 47 -32.68 21.52 28.53
CA LEU A 47 -32.88 20.92 27.20
C LEU A 47 -32.82 21.92 26.04
N ASP A 48 -32.55 23.20 26.31
CA ASP A 48 -32.47 24.25 25.28
C ASP A 48 -31.00 24.56 24.96
N PRO A 49 -30.48 24.22 23.75
CA PRO A 49 -29.09 24.49 23.36
C PRO A 49 -28.69 25.98 23.40
N ALA A 50 -29.65 26.89 23.33
CA ALA A 50 -29.40 28.33 23.42
C ALA A 50 -29.29 28.81 24.89
N SER A 51 -29.75 28.01 25.86
CA SER A 51 -29.72 28.37 27.27
C SER A 51 -28.29 28.31 27.84
N PRO A 52 -27.91 29.23 28.74
CA PRO A 52 -26.70 29.07 29.55
C PRO A 52 -26.76 27.80 30.44
N ASP A 53 -27.96 27.37 30.81
CA ASP A 53 -28.21 26.19 31.65
C ASP A 53 -28.32 24.89 30.86
N PHE A 54 -28.02 24.91 29.55
CA PHE A 54 -28.06 23.72 28.70
C PHE A 54 -27.18 22.59 29.26
N HIS A 55 -27.69 21.35 29.30
CA HIS A 55 -26.98 20.21 29.89
C HIS A 55 -25.58 19.99 29.31
N GLY A 56 -25.37 20.23 28.01
CA GLY A 56 -24.04 20.12 27.41
C GLY A 56 -23.05 21.16 27.95
N ARG A 57 -23.53 22.36 28.30
CA ARG A 57 -22.71 23.41 28.94
C ARG A 57 -22.46 23.09 30.41
N ASP A 58 -23.48 22.63 31.14
CA ASP A 58 -23.35 22.21 32.53
C ASP A 58 -22.36 21.04 32.67
N LEU A 59 -22.43 20.06 31.76
CA LEU A 59 -21.49 18.95 31.68
C LEU A 59 -20.05 19.41 31.43
N ALA A 60 -19.84 20.32 30.46
CA ALA A 60 -18.52 20.89 30.19
C ALA A 60 -17.99 21.69 31.39
N ALA A 61 -18.84 22.46 32.08
CA ALA A 61 -18.47 23.23 33.27
C ALA A 61 -18.08 22.34 34.47
N ARG A 62 -18.56 21.10 34.49
CA ARG A 62 -18.21 20.07 35.48
C ARG A 62 -17.02 19.21 35.04
N GLY A 63 -16.36 19.56 33.95
CA GLY A 63 -15.20 18.84 33.43
C GLY A 63 -15.54 17.47 32.84
N TRP A 64 -16.72 17.35 32.21
CA TRP A 64 -17.17 16.12 31.54
C TRP A 64 -17.33 14.92 32.48
N ASP A 65 -17.64 15.16 33.75
CA ASP A 65 -17.88 14.12 34.75
C ASP A 65 -19.24 13.42 34.54
N PHE A 66 -19.25 12.46 33.60
CA PHE A 66 -20.40 11.59 33.36
C PHE A 66 -20.72 10.66 34.53
N ALA A 67 -19.74 10.35 35.39
CA ALA A 67 -19.95 9.50 36.56
C ALA A 67 -20.87 10.21 37.58
N LEU A 68 -20.71 11.52 37.75
CA LEU A 68 -21.62 12.35 38.55
C LEU A 68 -23.06 12.24 38.03
N CYS A 69 -23.28 12.38 36.73
CA CYS A 69 -24.62 12.29 36.12
C CYS A 69 -25.23 10.88 36.28
N ALA A 70 -24.42 9.83 36.12
CA ALA A 70 -24.84 8.44 36.25
C ALA A 70 -25.38 8.10 37.66
N THR A 71 -24.99 8.85 38.69
CA THR A 71 -25.50 8.65 40.07
C THR A 71 -27.02 8.79 40.19
N CYS A 72 -27.65 9.62 39.34
CA CYS A 72 -29.10 9.80 39.31
C CYS A 72 -29.74 9.22 38.04
N HIS A 73 -29.06 9.30 36.90
CA HIS A 73 -29.58 8.92 35.59
C HIS A 73 -29.34 7.44 35.20
N GLY A 74 -28.67 6.68 36.08
CA GLY A 74 -28.32 5.28 35.84
C GLY A 74 -26.98 5.14 35.12
N ALA A 75 -26.28 4.03 35.36
CA ALA A 75 -24.96 3.75 34.80
C ALA A 75 -24.97 3.61 33.25
N ASP A 76 -26.11 3.23 32.68
CA ASP A 76 -26.34 3.12 31.24
C ASP A 76 -27.04 4.35 30.63
N PHE A 77 -27.31 5.37 31.44
CA PHE A 77 -28.07 6.57 31.08
C PHE A 77 -29.47 6.29 30.49
N ALA A 78 -30.03 5.10 30.73
CA ALA A 78 -31.38 4.75 30.32
C ALA A 78 -32.46 5.42 31.19
N GLY A 79 -32.05 6.18 32.22
CA GLY A 79 -32.93 6.82 33.18
C GLY A 79 -33.27 5.91 34.36
N THR A 80 -33.85 6.51 35.39
CA THR A 80 -34.32 5.79 36.59
C THR A 80 -35.76 6.22 36.89
N SER A 81 -36.38 5.67 37.95
CA SER A 81 -37.66 6.18 38.42
C SER A 81 -37.60 7.63 38.93
N ALA A 82 -36.40 8.14 39.19
CA ALA A 82 -36.16 9.49 39.73
C ALA A 82 -35.57 10.47 38.70
N ALA A 83 -35.12 10.00 37.54
CA ALA A 83 -34.42 10.83 36.55
C ALA A 83 -34.70 10.40 35.10
N PRO A 84 -34.80 11.35 34.15
CA PRO A 84 -35.09 11.04 32.75
C PRO A 84 -33.95 10.29 32.05
N SER A 85 -34.31 9.60 30.95
CA SER A 85 -33.40 8.88 30.06
C SER A 85 -32.68 9.84 29.11
N CYS A 86 -31.34 9.76 29.07
CA CYS A 86 -30.54 10.46 28.06
C CYS A 86 -30.66 9.78 26.69
N THR A 87 -30.90 8.46 26.67
CA THR A 87 -30.98 7.68 25.43
C THR A 87 -32.24 7.91 24.60
N SER A 88 -33.21 8.64 25.16
CA SER A 88 -34.38 9.14 24.44
C SER A 88 -34.02 10.13 23.32
N CYS A 89 -32.95 10.91 23.50
CA CYS A 89 -32.41 11.83 22.50
C CYS A 89 -31.07 11.33 21.92
N HIS A 90 -30.21 10.75 22.76
CA HIS A 90 -28.90 10.22 22.37
C HIS A 90 -28.94 8.70 22.28
N VAL A 91 -29.45 8.17 21.16
CA VAL A 91 -29.78 6.74 21.00
C VAL A 91 -28.62 5.80 21.35
N ARG A 92 -27.36 6.19 21.06
CA ARG A 92 -26.17 5.40 21.38
C ARG A 92 -25.56 5.69 22.75
N GLY A 93 -26.18 6.59 23.51
CA GLY A 93 -25.70 7.10 24.79
C GLY A 93 -25.00 8.45 24.67
N PRO A 94 -24.93 9.21 25.77
CA PRO A 94 -24.36 10.55 25.77
C PRO A 94 -22.83 10.57 25.68
N THR A 95 -22.18 9.41 25.87
CA THR A 95 -20.73 9.19 25.74
C THR A 95 -20.30 8.62 24.38
N ALA A 96 -21.25 8.43 23.46
CA ALA A 96 -20.94 7.97 22.10
C ALA A 96 -20.27 9.08 21.28
N CYS A 97 -19.30 8.74 20.43
CA CYS A 97 -18.54 9.75 19.67
C CYS A 97 -19.41 10.64 18.78
N ASP A 98 -20.49 10.09 18.22
CA ASP A 98 -21.43 10.83 17.34
C ASP A 98 -22.34 11.80 18.11
N THR A 99 -22.42 11.67 19.44
CA THR A 99 -23.13 12.62 20.30
C THR A 99 -22.38 13.95 20.37
N CYS A 100 -21.05 13.91 20.39
CA CYS A 100 -20.21 15.11 20.51
C CYS A 100 -19.74 15.64 19.15
N HIS A 101 -19.45 14.77 18.18
CA HIS A 101 -18.90 15.14 16.88
C HIS A 101 -19.66 14.48 15.73
N ALA A 102 -19.87 15.21 14.63
CA ALA A 102 -20.22 14.58 13.37
C ALA A 102 -19.06 13.69 12.89
N GLU A 103 -19.34 12.62 12.13
CA GLU A 103 -18.31 11.64 11.69
C GLU A 103 -17.11 12.28 10.92
N ALA A 104 -17.22 13.51 10.43
CA ALA A 104 -16.10 14.22 9.84
C ALA A 104 -16.16 15.74 10.02
N PRO A 105 -15.03 16.39 10.40
CA PRO A 105 -14.91 17.85 10.38
C PRO A 105 -14.98 18.39 8.95
N GLY A 106 -15.76 19.45 8.74
CA GLY A 106 -15.81 20.19 7.47
C GLY A 106 -14.83 21.36 7.38
N SER A 107 -13.97 21.55 8.39
CA SER A 107 -13.06 22.69 8.48
C SER A 107 -11.77 22.48 7.70
N GLY A 108 -11.30 23.52 7.03
CA GLY A 108 -10.03 23.52 6.29
C GLY A 108 -9.90 22.35 5.31
N ALA A 109 -8.71 21.77 5.22
CA ALA A 109 -8.38 20.71 4.26
C ALA A 109 -8.86 19.30 4.66
N HIS A 110 -9.68 19.13 5.70
CA HIS A 110 -10.18 17.80 6.12
C HIS A 110 -10.86 17.04 4.98
N ALA A 111 -11.72 17.72 4.21
CA ALA A 111 -12.44 17.08 3.11
C ALA A 111 -11.47 16.48 2.06
N THR A 112 -10.44 17.22 1.69
CA THR A 112 -9.43 16.77 0.71
C THR A 112 -8.61 15.60 1.22
N HIS A 113 -8.18 15.64 2.47
CA HIS A 113 -7.44 14.53 3.08
C HIS A 113 -8.30 13.27 3.20
N ARG A 114 -9.59 13.40 3.51
CA ARG A 114 -10.52 12.26 3.53
C ARG A 114 -10.77 11.68 2.14
N LEU A 115 -10.91 12.52 1.11
CA LEU A 115 -11.01 12.06 -0.28
C LEU A 115 -9.75 11.31 -0.72
N ALA A 116 -8.58 11.68 -0.19
CA ALA A 116 -7.33 10.97 -0.37
C ALA A 116 -7.13 9.77 0.59
N GLN A 117 -8.16 9.41 1.38
CA GLN A 117 -8.15 8.31 2.34
C GLN A 117 -7.06 8.41 3.42
N VAL A 118 -6.65 9.63 3.78
CA VAL A 118 -5.70 9.86 4.87
C VAL A 118 -6.41 9.64 6.21
N ALA A 119 -5.89 8.70 7.01
CA ALA A 119 -6.44 8.40 8.33
C ALA A 119 -6.24 9.59 9.29
N CYS A 120 -7.22 9.86 10.16
CA CYS A 120 -7.15 10.96 11.14
C CYS A 120 -5.94 10.83 12.09
N THR A 121 -5.53 9.59 12.39
CA THR A 121 -4.32 9.27 13.18
C THR A 121 -3.02 9.78 12.57
N THR A 122 -3.04 10.20 11.31
CA THR A 122 -1.90 10.85 10.65
C THR A 122 -1.61 12.24 11.24
N CYS A 123 -2.63 12.92 11.77
CA CYS A 123 -2.49 14.29 12.27
C CYS A 123 -2.90 14.43 13.73
N HIS A 124 -3.88 13.66 14.18
CA HIS A 124 -4.47 13.75 15.51
C HIS A 124 -4.27 12.46 16.29
N GLN A 125 -4.39 12.54 17.61
CA GLN A 125 -4.70 11.36 18.39
C GLN A 125 -6.19 11.04 18.20
N VAL A 126 -6.50 9.82 17.77
CA VAL A 126 -7.88 9.36 17.62
C VAL A 126 -8.15 8.40 18.77
N PRO A 127 -8.93 8.81 19.77
CA PRO A 127 -9.19 7.97 20.92
C PRO A 127 -10.12 6.81 20.56
N ALA A 128 -10.04 5.72 21.30
CA ALA A 128 -10.98 4.61 21.24
C ALA A 128 -12.22 4.87 22.10
N ALA A 129 -12.09 5.64 23.18
CA ALA A 129 -13.15 6.04 24.09
C ALA A 129 -13.15 7.56 24.34
N TRP A 130 -14.30 8.11 24.70
CA TRP A 130 -14.45 9.56 24.90
C TRP A 130 -13.55 10.13 26.00
N ASP A 131 -13.17 9.33 26.98
CA ASP A 131 -12.37 9.67 28.16
C ASP A 131 -10.91 9.22 28.09
N ASP A 132 -10.45 8.74 26.93
CA ASP A 132 -9.03 8.46 26.73
C ASP A 132 -8.19 9.73 26.95
N ASP A 133 -7.05 9.56 27.60
CA ASP A 133 -6.07 10.63 27.83
C ASP A 133 -5.56 11.19 26.48
N GLY A 134 -5.56 12.51 26.32
CA GLY A 134 -5.23 13.19 25.07
C GLY A 134 -6.42 13.45 24.14
N HIS A 135 -7.66 13.23 24.58
CA HIS A 135 -8.87 13.65 23.85
C HIS A 135 -9.50 14.92 24.42
N ILE A 136 -10.36 14.80 25.43
CA ILE A 136 -10.95 15.94 26.15
C ILE A 136 -10.39 16.06 27.57
N LEU A 137 -9.57 15.10 27.99
CA LEU A 137 -8.88 15.08 29.27
C LEU A 137 -7.39 14.80 29.04
N VAL A 138 -6.52 15.55 29.72
CA VAL A 138 -5.07 15.29 29.80
C VAL A 138 -4.64 15.33 31.25
N GLY A 139 -4.13 14.21 31.77
CA GLY A 139 -3.78 14.07 33.18
C GLY A 139 -4.97 14.31 34.13
N GLY A 140 -6.19 14.04 33.66
CA GLY A 140 -7.45 14.26 34.40
C GLY A 140 -7.96 15.70 34.42
N ALA A 141 -7.30 16.64 33.72
CA ALA A 141 -7.79 17.99 33.52
C ALA A 141 -8.41 18.15 32.13
N VAL A 142 -9.41 19.04 31.98
CA VAL A 142 -10.05 19.32 30.69
C VAL A 142 -9.04 19.87 29.69
N ASP A 143 -8.96 19.23 28.53
CA ASP A 143 -8.13 19.66 27.40
C ASP A 143 -8.87 20.73 26.58
N PRO A 144 -8.34 21.95 26.42
CA PRO A 144 -9.04 23.01 25.71
C PRO A 144 -9.00 22.81 24.19
N ALA A 145 -10.11 23.13 23.52
CA ALA A 145 -10.14 23.20 22.07
C ALA A 145 -9.16 24.26 21.51
N PRO A 146 -8.64 24.08 20.27
CA PRO A 146 -8.90 22.96 19.35
C PRO A 146 -8.01 21.74 19.60
N ALA A 147 -8.44 20.57 19.12
CA ALA A 147 -7.67 19.33 19.20
C ALA A 147 -6.25 19.47 18.64
N GLU A 148 -5.30 18.85 19.33
CA GLU A 148 -3.87 18.94 19.08
C GLU A 148 -3.50 18.25 17.78
N VAL A 149 -2.57 18.86 17.04
CA VAL A 149 -1.97 18.26 15.86
C VAL A 149 -0.63 17.66 16.25
N VAL A 150 -0.55 16.33 16.27
CA VAL A 150 0.64 15.55 16.70
C VAL A 150 1.48 15.04 15.53
N LEU A 151 0.93 15.05 14.30
CA LEU A 151 1.61 14.66 13.04
C LEU A 151 2.41 13.35 13.12
N THR A 152 1.72 12.25 13.40
CA THR A 152 2.30 10.91 13.52
C THR A 152 2.02 10.05 12.27
N GLY A 153 2.45 8.79 12.30
CA GLY A 153 2.21 7.85 11.19
C GLY A 153 2.79 8.36 9.86
N LEU A 154 1.96 8.44 8.82
CA LEU A 154 2.38 8.88 7.48
C LEU A 154 2.94 10.31 7.49
N ALA A 155 2.40 11.24 8.28
CA ALA A 155 2.92 12.61 8.34
C ALA A 155 4.38 12.64 8.82
N GLY A 156 4.72 11.69 9.69
CA GLY A 156 6.06 11.48 10.25
C GLY A 156 6.97 10.57 9.43
N LEU A 157 6.53 9.98 8.31
CA LEU A 157 7.37 9.11 7.48
C LEU A 157 8.56 9.90 6.90
N THR A 158 9.75 9.31 6.92
CA THR A 158 10.97 9.91 6.33
C THR A 158 11.54 8.93 5.32
N VAL A 159 11.47 9.27 4.02
CA VAL A 159 11.97 8.40 2.94
C VAL A 159 13.50 8.45 2.85
N SER A 160 14.10 9.64 2.97
CA SER A 160 15.53 9.81 3.20
C SER A 160 15.76 10.74 4.40
N SER A 161 16.60 10.31 5.34
CA SER A 161 16.90 11.06 6.57
C SER A 161 17.61 12.40 6.30
N SER A 162 18.17 12.61 5.10
CA SER A 162 18.80 13.86 4.68
C SER A 162 17.82 15.02 4.46
N ASP A 163 16.53 14.75 4.31
CA ASP A 163 15.58 15.72 3.76
C ASP A 163 14.80 16.48 4.84
N ARG A 164 15.01 16.16 6.13
CA ARG A 164 14.34 16.84 7.24
C ARG A 164 15.32 17.56 8.16
N SER A 165 15.17 18.88 8.24
CA SER A 165 15.86 19.75 9.21
C SER A 165 15.22 19.76 10.61
N GLY A 166 14.18 18.95 10.86
CA GLY A 166 13.43 18.92 12.11
C GLY A 166 12.19 18.02 12.06
N PRO A 167 11.49 17.82 13.19
CA PRO A 167 10.26 17.04 13.25
C PRO A 167 9.11 17.70 12.46
N PRO A 168 8.12 16.92 11.98
CA PRO A 168 6.91 17.47 11.38
C PRO A 168 6.21 18.39 12.39
N SER A 169 5.73 19.54 11.92
CA SER A 169 5.06 20.52 12.77
C SER A 169 3.92 21.25 12.04
N TYR A 170 2.95 21.71 12.82
CA TYR A 170 1.86 22.55 12.38
C TYR A 170 1.88 23.85 13.19
N ALA A 171 1.85 24.99 12.49
CA ALA A 171 1.81 26.31 13.10
C ALA A 171 0.37 26.85 13.01
N PRO A 172 -0.40 26.82 14.12
CA PRO A 172 -1.84 27.07 14.08
C PRO A 172 -2.20 28.52 13.77
N ALA A 173 -1.34 29.49 14.11
CA ALA A 173 -1.58 30.90 13.84
C ALA A 173 -1.50 31.23 12.33
N GLU A 174 -0.57 30.58 11.63
CA GLU A 174 -0.37 30.75 10.19
C GLU A 174 -1.16 29.74 9.35
N ALA A 175 -1.69 28.70 10.00
CA ALA A 175 -2.29 27.52 9.38
C ALA A 175 -1.31 26.79 8.44
N THR A 176 -0.01 26.81 8.73
CA THR A 176 1.04 26.24 7.86
C THR A 176 1.62 24.96 8.44
N CYS A 177 1.98 24.03 7.56
CA CYS A 177 2.68 22.80 7.91
C CYS A 177 4.16 22.90 7.52
N ALA A 178 5.04 22.28 8.32
CA ALA A 178 6.45 22.14 8.00
C ALA A 178 6.93 20.71 8.24
N GLN A 179 7.91 20.27 7.45
CA GLN A 179 8.56 18.95 7.56
C GLN A 179 7.60 17.74 7.51
N VAL A 180 6.39 17.89 6.96
CA VAL A 180 5.41 16.80 6.81
C VAL A 180 5.72 16.00 5.55
N TYR A 181 5.58 14.68 5.62
CA TYR A 181 5.98 13.76 4.53
C TYR A 181 5.38 14.13 3.16
N CYS A 182 4.08 14.38 3.09
CA CYS A 182 3.39 14.65 1.84
C CYS A 182 3.58 16.08 1.31
N HIS A 183 3.95 17.03 2.18
CA HIS A 183 4.10 18.44 1.84
C HIS A 183 5.04 19.14 2.82
N GLY A 184 5.92 20.01 2.32
CA GLY A 184 6.93 20.63 3.17
C GLY A 184 8.29 20.66 2.50
N ALA A 185 9.29 21.14 3.24
CA ALA A 185 10.67 21.15 2.74
C ALA A 185 11.24 19.73 2.54
N VAL A 186 10.62 18.69 3.11
CA VAL A 186 11.05 17.28 2.93
C VAL A 186 10.96 16.79 1.49
N LEU A 187 10.14 17.43 0.64
CA LEU A 187 10.07 17.04 -0.76
C LEU A 187 11.40 17.34 -1.50
N GLY A 188 12.21 18.27 -0.98
CA GLY A 188 13.52 18.59 -1.51
C GLY A 188 13.50 19.17 -2.95
N PRO A 189 14.67 19.37 -3.57
CA PRO A 189 14.77 19.92 -4.94
C PRO A 189 14.21 18.98 -6.03
N ALA A 190 14.16 17.69 -5.76
CA ALA A 190 13.58 16.64 -6.62
C ALA A 190 12.06 16.47 -6.40
N GLY A 191 11.51 17.20 -5.44
CA GLY A 191 10.12 17.14 -5.00
C GLY A 191 9.13 17.81 -5.92
N GLY A 192 7.86 17.65 -5.58
CA GLY A 192 6.75 18.28 -6.26
C GLY A 192 6.51 19.72 -5.81
N ALA A 193 5.49 20.34 -6.40
CA ALA A 193 5.21 21.77 -6.19
C ALA A 193 4.58 22.12 -4.83
N LEU A 194 4.13 21.14 -4.04
CA LEU A 194 3.39 21.37 -2.80
C LEU A 194 4.31 21.46 -1.57
N THR A 195 5.18 22.46 -1.54
CA THR A 195 6.21 22.59 -0.48
C THR A 195 5.79 23.41 0.72
N VAL A 196 4.79 24.29 0.62
CA VAL A 196 4.31 25.12 1.76
C VAL A 196 2.79 25.35 1.69
N PRO A 197 1.95 24.32 1.86
CA PRO A 197 0.50 24.51 1.85
C PRO A 197 0.01 25.19 3.14
N ARG A 198 -1.13 25.90 3.03
CA ARG A 198 -1.90 26.33 4.21
C ARG A 198 -3.14 25.46 4.37
N TRP A 199 -3.43 25.09 5.62
CA TRP A 199 -4.57 24.25 5.99
C TRP A 199 -5.92 24.84 5.59
N THR A 200 -6.00 26.17 5.52
CA THR A 200 -7.21 26.93 5.25
C THR A 200 -7.31 27.43 3.80
N ASP A 201 -6.42 27.00 2.91
CA ASP A 201 -6.51 27.37 1.49
C ASP A 201 -7.79 26.80 0.85
N ASP A 202 -8.50 27.63 0.07
CA ASP A 202 -9.73 27.28 -0.66
C ASP A 202 -9.69 27.85 -2.10
N PRO A 203 -9.77 27.02 -3.16
CA PRO A 203 -9.80 25.56 -3.09
C PRO A 203 -8.49 25.03 -2.52
N PRO A 204 -8.52 23.95 -1.72
CA PRO A 204 -7.29 23.27 -1.31
C PRO A 204 -6.51 22.89 -2.57
N GLY A 205 -5.23 23.26 -2.61
CA GLY A 205 -4.39 23.11 -3.80
C GLY A 205 -4.47 21.69 -4.38
N PRO A 206 -4.55 21.53 -5.71
CA PRO A 206 -4.77 20.22 -6.31
C PRO A 206 -3.60 19.28 -6.00
N ALA A 207 -3.90 18.14 -5.37
CA ALA A 207 -2.95 17.04 -5.19
C ALA A 207 -2.76 16.28 -6.52
N GLY A 208 -2.25 16.95 -7.56
CA GLY A 208 -1.83 16.28 -8.79
C GLY A 208 -0.64 15.34 -8.55
N CYS A 209 -0.24 14.53 -9.53
CA CYS A 209 0.93 13.65 -9.38
C CYS A 209 2.21 14.45 -9.05
N THR A 210 2.31 15.65 -9.63
CA THR A 210 3.44 16.58 -9.45
C THR A 210 3.39 17.37 -8.14
N SER A 211 2.44 17.10 -7.23
CA SER A 211 2.39 17.78 -5.95
C SER A 211 3.47 17.27 -4.99
N CYS A 212 3.78 15.97 -5.03
CA CYS A 212 4.73 15.33 -4.11
C CYS A 212 6.12 15.14 -4.72
N HIS A 213 6.22 14.70 -5.99
CA HIS A 213 7.49 14.49 -6.68
C HIS A 213 7.42 14.94 -8.15
N GLY A 214 8.58 15.04 -8.81
CA GLY A 214 8.62 15.14 -10.27
C GLY A 214 7.92 13.95 -10.94
N ALA A 215 7.27 14.20 -12.07
CA ALA A 215 6.64 13.16 -12.90
C ALA A 215 7.17 13.29 -14.35
N PRO A 216 8.18 12.50 -14.76
CA PRO A 216 8.84 11.43 -14.00
C PRO A 216 9.82 11.94 -12.92
N PRO A 217 10.14 11.12 -11.90
CA PRO A 217 11.20 11.41 -10.95
C PRO A 217 12.57 11.67 -11.62
N PRO A 218 13.48 12.46 -11.01
CA PRO A 218 14.72 12.91 -11.67
C PRO A 218 15.65 11.81 -12.18
N ASP A 219 15.61 10.61 -11.59
CA ASP A 219 16.50 9.50 -11.94
C ASP A 219 15.98 8.63 -13.11
N HIS A 220 14.92 9.07 -13.81
CA HIS A 220 14.37 8.30 -14.93
C HIS A 220 15.20 8.45 -16.21
N ALA A 221 15.66 7.32 -16.75
CA ALA A 221 16.31 7.25 -18.05
C ALA A 221 15.32 7.29 -19.24
N ARG A 222 14.01 7.09 -18.99
CA ARG A 222 12.95 6.98 -20.01
C ARG A 222 11.63 7.62 -19.56
N ALA A 223 10.79 8.00 -20.52
CA ALA A 223 9.54 8.75 -20.26
C ALA A 223 8.25 8.01 -20.67
N ASP A 224 8.35 6.77 -21.14
CA ASP A 224 7.22 5.91 -21.50
C ASP A 224 6.69 5.16 -20.27
N CYS A 225 5.98 5.90 -19.42
CA CYS A 225 5.56 5.47 -18.09
C CYS A 225 4.81 4.13 -18.09
N ALA A 226 3.94 3.89 -19.07
CA ALA A 226 3.06 2.72 -19.11
C ALA A 226 3.80 1.38 -19.28
N THR A 227 5.06 1.40 -19.72
CA THR A 227 5.88 0.19 -19.83
C THR A 227 6.33 -0.32 -18.46
N CYS A 228 6.62 0.59 -17.52
CA CYS A 228 7.07 0.25 -16.18
C CYS A 228 5.98 0.42 -15.12
N HIS A 229 4.97 1.25 -15.38
CA HIS A 229 3.79 1.47 -14.53
C HIS A 229 2.52 1.13 -15.33
N PRO A 230 2.32 -0.16 -15.68
CA PRO A 230 1.18 -0.58 -16.51
C PRO A 230 -0.15 -0.46 -15.76
N THR A 231 -0.09 -0.49 -14.43
CA THR A 231 -1.21 -0.18 -13.56
C THR A 231 -1.04 1.25 -13.07
N THR A 232 -2.15 1.99 -12.99
CA THR A 232 -2.16 3.23 -12.21
C THR A 232 -2.43 2.79 -10.77
N PRO A 233 -1.44 2.81 -9.86
CA PRO A 233 -1.71 2.48 -8.46
C PRO A 233 -2.80 3.41 -7.94
N ALA A 234 -3.67 2.91 -7.05
CA ALA A 234 -4.57 3.82 -6.36
C ALA A 234 -3.71 4.86 -5.64
N ARG A 235 -4.18 6.11 -5.52
CA ARG A 235 -3.40 7.17 -4.85
C ARG A 235 -2.90 6.72 -3.47
N ALA A 236 -3.71 5.95 -2.74
CA ALA A 236 -3.35 5.37 -1.45
C ALA A 236 -2.13 4.43 -1.52
N ASP A 237 -2.01 3.62 -2.57
CA ASP A 237 -0.90 2.67 -2.78
C ASP A 237 0.41 3.38 -3.16
N HIS A 238 0.36 4.67 -3.51
CA HIS A 238 1.53 5.47 -3.86
C HIS A 238 2.06 6.33 -2.69
N LEU A 239 1.26 6.49 -1.63
CA LEU A 239 1.62 7.31 -0.46
C LEU A 239 2.57 6.60 0.51
N ASP A 240 2.90 5.32 0.31
CA ASP A 240 3.87 4.59 1.12
C ASP A 240 5.34 4.87 0.75
N GLY A 241 5.56 5.62 -0.35
CA GLY A 241 6.89 5.92 -0.86
C GLY A 241 7.54 4.77 -1.63
N VAL A 242 6.82 3.68 -1.90
CA VAL A 242 7.29 2.53 -2.65
C VAL A 242 6.84 2.67 -4.10
N VAL A 243 7.81 2.71 -5.01
CA VAL A 243 7.52 2.70 -6.45
C VAL A 243 7.39 1.25 -6.92
N ALA A 244 6.14 0.79 -7.07
CA ALA A 244 5.86 -0.48 -7.73
C ALA A 244 6.14 -0.37 -9.23
N VAL A 245 7.00 -1.27 -9.74
CA VAL A 245 7.33 -1.39 -11.17
C VAL A 245 6.91 -2.75 -11.70
N GLY A 246 6.40 -2.76 -12.92
CA GLY A 246 5.83 -3.94 -13.57
C GLY A 246 4.43 -4.30 -13.07
N ASP A 247 3.79 -5.25 -13.74
CA ASP A 247 2.52 -5.83 -13.31
C ASP A 247 2.74 -6.74 -12.08
N PRO A 248 2.19 -6.39 -10.90
CA PRO A 248 2.35 -7.19 -9.68
C PRO A 248 1.65 -8.55 -9.76
N ALA A 249 0.77 -8.78 -10.74
CA ALA A 249 0.13 -10.07 -10.95
C ALA A 249 1.04 -11.09 -11.65
N LEU A 250 2.21 -10.65 -12.18
CA LEU A 250 3.13 -11.49 -12.94
C LEU A 250 4.45 -11.73 -12.20
N PRO A 251 5.11 -12.89 -12.40
CA PRO A 251 6.36 -13.19 -11.72
C PRO A 251 7.52 -12.30 -12.20
N ALA A 252 8.26 -11.68 -11.27
CA ALA A 252 9.53 -10.97 -11.49
C ALA A 252 9.63 -10.22 -12.84
N CYS A 253 10.41 -10.73 -13.80
CA CYS A 253 10.65 -10.09 -15.09
C CYS A 253 9.41 -10.05 -15.99
N SER A 254 8.48 -11.00 -15.82
CA SER A 254 7.23 -11.07 -16.59
C SER A 254 6.30 -9.90 -16.33
N GLY A 255 6.52 -9.14 -15.24
CA GLY A 255 5.78 -7.91 -14.95
C GLY A 255 5.96 -6.82 -16.01
N CYS A 256 7.08 -6.81 -16.74
CA CYS A 256 7.37 -5.80 -17.77
C CYS A 256 7.31 -6.38 -19.20
N HIS A 257 7.89 -7.55 -19.41
CA HIS A 257 8.03 -8.18 -20.72
C HIS A 257 7.74 -9.68 -20.67
N GLY A 258 7.21 -10.24 -21.75
CA GLY A 258 6.81 -11.65 -21.78
C GLY A 258 5.42 -11.89 -21.20
N GLY A 259 5.27 -12.95 -20.41
CA GLY A 259 4.00 -13.34 -19.79
C GLY A 259 4.17 -14.41 -18.70
N ALA A 260 3.04 -14.95 -18.23
CA ALA A 260 3.00 -15.84 -17.07
C ALA A 260 3.87 -17.11 -17.20
N SER A 261 4.10 -17.59 -18.42
CA SER A 261 4.89 -18.80 -18.69
C SER A 261 6.38 -18.53 -18.95
N SER A 262 6.73 -17.33 -19.41
CA SER A 262 8.10 -16.97 -19.73
C SER A 262 8.26 -15.45 -19.78
N PRO A 263 9.34 -14.89 -19.21
CA PRO A 263 9.65 -13.48 -19.38
C PRO A 263 10.12 -13.16 -20.80
N ALA A 264 10.52 -14.16 -21.59
CA ALA A 264 10.83 -13.88 -22.99
C ALA A 264 9.56 -13.51 -23.76
N PRO A 265 9.62 -12.57 -24.72
CA PRO A 265 8.43 -12.05 -25.40
C PRO A 265 7.62 -13.13 -26.15
N PRO A 266 6.35 -13.31 -25.75
CA PRO A 266 5.25 -13.21 -26.70
C PRO A 266 4.60 -11.83 -26.64
N ARG A 267 4.96 -10.99 -25.66
CA ARG A 267 4.66 -9.55 -25.59
C ARG A 267 5.96 -8.78 -25.35
N ASP A 268 6.30 -7.82 -26.19
CA ASP A 268 7.45 -6.95 -25.99
C ASP A 268 7.13 -5.72 -25.12
N LEU A 269 8.14 -4.86 -24.86
CA LEU A 269 8.00 -3.65 -24.04
C LEU A 269 7.08 -2.59 -24.66
N SER A 270 6.82 -2.65 -25.97
CA SER A 270 5.85 -1.80 -26.67
C SER A 270 4.44 -2.39 -26.66
N GLY A 271 4.29 -3.60 -26.13
CA GLY A 271 3.03 -4.35 -26.08
C GLY A 271 2.73 -5.14 -27.36
N ALA A 272 3.63 -5.18 -28.33
CA ALA A 272 3.43 -5.98 -29.53
C ALA A 272 3.49 -7.47 -29.20
N THR A 273 2.66 -8.27 -29.86
CA THR A 273 2.58 -9.72 -29.61
C THR A 273 2.78 -10.60 -30.85
N PHE A 274 2.82 -9.99 -32.03
CA PHE A 274 3.05 -10.72 -33.27
C PHE A 274 4.54 -10.91 -33.51
N THR A 275 4.92 -12.08 -34.02
CA THR A 275 6.31 -12.41 -34.39
C THR A 275 6.89 -11.50 -35.47
N THR A 276 6.05 -10.71 -36.15
CA THR A 276 6.50 -9.69 -37.10
C THR A 276 7.12 -8.46 -36.43
N ALA A 277 6.90 -8.25 -35.12
CA ALA A 277 7.57 -7.22 -34.34
C ALA A 277 8.97 -7.68 -33.93
N VAL A 278 9.99 -6.84 -34.10
CA VAL A 278 11.40 -7.18 -33.76
C VAL A 278 11.56 -7.56 -32.29
N GLY A 279 10.82 -6.90 -31.38
CA GLY A 279 10.83 -7.21 -29.95
C GLY A 279 10.24 -8.58 -29.61
N VAL A 280 9.39 -9.16 -30.47
CA VAL A 280 8.81 -10.50 -30.27
C VAL A 280 9.56 -11.54 -31.09
N GLY A 281 9.57 -11.38 -32.41
CA GLY A 281 10.32 -12.21 -33.36
C GLY A 281 10.22 -13.71 -33.08
N ALA A 282 11.37 -14.38 -33.20
CA ALA A 282 11.48 -15.82 -33.03
C ALA A 282 11.84 -16.25 -31.59
N HIS A 283 11.65 -15.40 -30.57
CA HIS A 283 12.02 -15.71 -29.17
C HIS A 283 11.48 -17.06 -28.70
N VAL A 284 10.15 -17.26 -28.77
CA VAL A 284 9.51 -18.50 -28.30
C VAL A 284 10.03 -19.72 -29.06
N ALA A 285 10.30 -19.58 -30.36
CA ALA A 285 10.83 -20.68 -31.17
C ALA A 285 12.25 -21.10 -30.72
N HIS A 286 13.10 -20.14 -30.36
CA HIS A 286 14.45 -20.44 -29.85
C HIS A 286 14.41 -21.03 -28.44
N LEU A 287 13.58 -20.47 -27.56
CA LEU A 287 13.51 -20.89 -26.16
C LEU A 287 12.84 -22.24 -25.95
N THR A 288 11.93 -22.64 -26.83
CA THR A 288 11.23 -23.92 -26.69
C THR A 288 11.79 -25.01 -27.60
N GLY A 289 12.54 -24.66 -28.65
CA GLY A 289 13.03 -25.61 -29.65
C GLY A 289 11.89 -26.48 -30.23
N PRO A 290 10.77 -25.90 -30.71
CA PRO A 290 9.53 -26.64 -30.95
C PRO A 290 9.64 -27.67 -32.08
N ARG A 291 10.62 -27.50 -32.96
CA ARG A 291 10.93 -28.42 -34.06
C ARG A 291 11.90 -29.54 -33.67
N ARG A 292 12.40 -29.53 -32.42
CA ARG A 292 13.35 -30.51 -31.87
C ARG A 292 14.62 -30.70 -32.71
N LEU A 293 14.96 -29.72 -33.56
CA LEU A 293 16.19 -29.71 -34.34
C LEU A 293 17.41 -29.42 -33.47
N GLY A 294 17.20 -28.89 -32.26
CA GLY A 294 18.21 -28.79 -31.22
C GLY A 294 17.59 -28.45 -29.86
N PRO A 295 18.43 -28.30 -28.82
CA PRO A 295 17.97 -27.95 -27.49
C PRO A 295 17.41 -26.50 -27.44
N PRO A 296 16.55 -26.20 -26.44
CA PRO A 296 16.24 -24.83 -26.03
C PRO A 296 17.47 -23.93 -25.93
N VAL A 297 17.40 -22.73 -26.51
CA VAL A 297 18.48 -21.73 -26.44
C VAL A 297 18.29 -20.85 -25.20
N PRO A 298 19.22 -20.83 -24.22
CA PRO A 298 19.08 -20.01 -23.02
C PRO A 298 19.32 -18.52 -23.33
N CYS A 299 18.67 -17.63 -22.57
CA CYS A 299 18.72 -16.17 -22.75
C CYS A 299 20.14 -15.62 -22.87
N VAL A 300 21.06 -16.10 -22.03
CA VAL A 300 22.48 -15.69 -22.00
C VAL A 300 23.24 -15.92 -23.30
N THR A 301 22.68 -16.70 -24.23
CA THR A 301 23.24 -16.87 -25.58
C THR A 301 23.11 -15.60 -26.40
N CYS A 302 22.02 -14.85 -26.20
CA CYS A 302 21.70 -13.66 -26.97
C CYS A 302 21.86 -12.38 -26.16
N HIS A 303 21.54 -12.39 -24.87
CA HIS A 303 21.49 -11.19 -24.04
C HIS A 303 22.37 -11.32 -22.80
N ALA A 304 22.87 -10.20 -22.29
CA ALA A 304 23.39 -10.15 -20.94
C ALA A 304 22.21 -10.20 -19.95
N GLU A 305 21.89 -11.39 -19.44
CA GLU A 305 20.72 -11.58 -18.56
C GLU A 305 20.95 -10.87 -17.21
N PRO A 306 20.09 -9.90 -16.85
CA PRO A 306 20.20 -9.17 -15.60
C PRO A 306 19.66 -10.02 -14.44
N ALA A 307 20.42 -10.09 -13.34
CA ALA A 307 19.99 -10.82 -12.14
C ALA A 307 18.84 -10.13 -11.38
N THR A 308 18.73 -8.80 -11.51
CA THR A 308 17.69 -7.97 -10.89
C THR A 308 17.24 -6.88 -11.87
N VAL A 309 16.04 -6.34 -11.67
CA VAL A 309 15.53 -5.22 -12.49
C VAL A 309 16.35 -3.94 -12.34
N THR A 310 17.06 -3.78 -11.22
CA THR A 310 17.93 -2.62 -10.94
C THR A 310 19.40 -2.85 -11.34
N ALA A 311 19.71 -3.96 -12.02
CA ALA A 311 21.06 -4.19 -12.50
C ALA A 311 21.48 -3.10 -13.50
N ALA A 312 22.74 -2.66 -13.42
CA ALA A 312 23.28 -1.66 -14.32
C ALA A 312 23.15 -2.12 -15.78
N GLY A 313 22.67 -1.23 -16.64
CA GLY A 313 22.37 -1.50 -18.03
C GLY A 313 20.98 -2.10 -18.29
N HIS A 314 20.08 -2.19 -17.29
CA HIS A 314 18.70 -2.64 -17.48
C HIS A 314 17.70 -1.48 -17.56
N LEU A 315 17.31 -0.90 -16.43
CA LEU A 315 16.30 0.18 -16.37
C LEU A 315 16.91 1.58 -16.52
N ASP A 316 18.22 1.68 -16.30
CA ASP A 316 19.04 2.90 -16.38
C ASP A 316 19.63 3.14 -17.79
N SER A 317 19.38 2.25 -18.74
CA SER A 317 19.76 2.38 -20.15
C SER A 317 18.54 2.57 -21.05
N ALA A 318 18.72 3.32 -22.14
CA ALA A 318 17.70 3.38 -23.19
C ALA A 318 17.68 2.06 -23.95
N GLY A 319 16.49 1.47 -24.12
CA GLY A 319 16.35 0.27 -24.95
C GLY A 319 16.63 0.54 -26.44
N PRO A 320 16.68 -0.53 -27.27
CA PRO A 320 16.36 -1.93 -26.95
C PRO A 320 17.49 -2.66 -26.18
N ALA A 321 17.16 -3.82 -25.61
CA ALA A 321 18.14 -4.68 -24.95
C ALA A 321 19.26 -5.10 -25.93
N GLU A 322 20.51 -5.03 -25.49
CA GLU A 322 21.66 -5.36 -26.31
C GLU A 322 21.68 -6.86 -26.65
N VAL A 323 22.00 -7.16 -27.91
CA VAL A 323 22.27 -8.52 -28.38
C VAL A 323 23.78 -8.72 -28.44
N ALA A 324 24.24 -9.89 -27.99
CA ALA A 324 25.65 -10.27 -27.99
C ALA A 324 26.27 -10.04 -29.37
N SER A 325 27.30 -9.19 -29.43
CA SER A 325 27.92 -8.74 -30.68
C SER A 325 28.49 -9.89 -31.52
N ALA A 326 28.88 -10.99 -30.88
CA ALA A 326 29.34 -12.21 -31.54
C ALA A 326 28.30 -12.84 -32.49
N LEU A 327 27.00 -12.56 -32.32
CA LEU A 327 25.95 -13.04 -33.22
C LEU A 327 25.85 -12.20 -34.51
N GLY A 328 26.50 -11.04 -34.56
CA GLY A 328 26.41 -10.12 -35.69
C GLY A 328 24.98 -9.64 -35.94
N TRP A 329 24.25 -9.31 -34.86
CA TRP A 329 22.88 -8.84 -34.94
C TRP A 329 22.80 -7.49 -35.66
N ASP A 330 21.93 -7.44 -36.66
CA ASP A 330 21.53 -6.23 -37.36
C ASP A 330 20.07 -5.94 -37.04
N HIS A 331 19.84 -4.90 -36.25
CA HIS A 331 18.51 -4.53 -35.79
C HIS A 331 17.59 -4.05 -36.92
N ASP A 332 18.14 -3.38 -37.94
CA ASP A 332 17.35 -2.83 -39.05
C ASP A 332 16.90 -3.95 -40.01
N ARG A 333 17.76 -4.96 -40.19
CA ARG A 333 17.46 -6.13 -41.03
C ARG A 333 16.76 -7.25 -40.27
N ALA A 334 16.79 -7.20 -38.94
CA ALA A 334 16.34 -8.25 -38.06
C ALA A 334 17.00 -9.60 -38.40
N THR A 335 18.33 -9.60 -38.58
CA THR A 335 19.11 -10.79 -38.96
C THR A 335 20.38 -10.93 -38.13
N CYS A 336 20.90 -12.15 -38.04
CA CYS A 336 22.19 -12.45 -37.42
C CYS A 336 23.20 -12.84 -38.49
N ALA A 337 24.29 -12.09 -38.64
CA ALA A 337 25.31 -12.36 -39.65
C ALA A 337 26.32 -13.44 -39.25
N SER A 338 26.52 -13.65 -37.95
CA SER A 338 27.61 -14.50 -37.41
C SER A 338 27.10 -15.60 -36.47
N ALA A 339 25.78 -15.78 -36.37
CA ALA A 339 25.19 -16.86 -35.59
C ALA A 339 25.49 -18.23 -36.22
N TRP A 340 26.34 -19.00 -35.56
CA TRP A 340 26.79 -20.32 -36.04
C TRP A 340 25.63 -21.29 -36.28
N CYS A 341 24.56 -21.24 -35.47
CA CYS A 341 23.42 -22.16 -35.54
C CYS A 341 22.64 -22.11 -36.87
N HIS A 342 22.70 -20.99 -37.59
CA HIS A 342 22.00 -20.82 -38.87
C HIS A 342 22.96 -20.75 -40.07
N GLY A 343 24.27 -20.64 -39.82
CA GLY A 343 25.31 -20.60 -40.85
C GLY A 343 24.93 -19.70 -42.04
N PRO A 344 24.92 -20.21 -43.28
CA PRO A 344 24.62 -19.41 -44.47
C PRO A 344 23.13 -19.09 -44.66
N SER A 345 22.21 -19.74 -43.93
CA SER A 345 20.76 -19.55 -44.13
C SER A 345 20.27 -18.16 -43.75
N GLN A 346 20.90 -17.53 -42.75
CA GLN A 346 20.56 -16.18 -42.24
C GLN A 346 19.05 -15.88 -42.22
N PRO A 347 18.23 -16.67 -41.49
CA PRO A 347 16.79 -16.44 -41.42
C PRO A 347 16.50 -15.08 -40.78
N GLY A 348 15.44 -14.43 -41.24
CA GLY A 348 14.93 -13.21 -40.63
C GLY A 348 14.22 -13.50 -39.32
N TRP A 349 14.62 -12.80 -38.27
CA TRP A 349 14.10 -12.92 -36.91
C TRP A 349 12.58 -12.72 -36.81
N THR A 350 12.02 -11.87 -37.67
CA THR A 350 10.59 -11.54 -37.71
C THR A 350 9.80 -12.35 -38.75
N ARG A 351 10.43 -13.36 -39.37
CA ARG A 351 9.83 -14.19 -40.42
C ARG A 351 9.62 -15.61 -39.92
N THR A 352 8.53 -16.24 -40.34
CA THR A 352 8.18 -17.62 -39.97
C THR A 352 8.42 -18.58 -41.13
N GLY A 353 8.97 -19.76 -40.84
CA GLY A 353 9.09 -20.85 -41.81
C GLY A 353 10.36 -20.82 -42.67
N GLU A 354 11.36 -20.02 -42.31
CA GLU A 354 12.58 -19.86 -43.12
C GLU A 354 13.64 -20.94 -42.89
N VAL A 355 13.50 -21.73 -41.82
CA VAL A 355 14.39 -22.85 -41.53
C VAL A 355 13.69 -24.16 -41.90
N THR A 356 14.17 -24.80 -42.95
CA THR A 356 13.74 -26.13 -43.41
C THR A 356 14.93 -27.09 -43.46
N CYS A 357 14.71 -28.41 -43.46
CA CYS A 357 15.78 -29.37 -43.72
C CYS A 357 16.49 -29.02 -45.05
N GLY A 358 17.81 -29.10 -45.08
CA GLY A 358 18.60 -28.69 -46.25
C GLY A 358 19.08 -27.23 -46.25
N SER A 359 18.55 -26.37 -45.36
CA SER A 359 18.94 -24.95 -45.29
C SER A 359 20.31 -24.75 -44.62
N CYS A 360 20.61 -25.49 -43.55
CA CYS A 360 21.89 -25.39 -42.84
C CYS A 360 23.02 -26.14 -43.54
N HIS A 361 22.75 -27.38 -43.96
CA HIS A 361 23.64 -28.23 -44.76
C HIS A 361 22.82 -29.03 -45.76
N GLY A 362 23.46 -29.60 -46.79
CA GLY A 362 22.79 -30.49 -47.73
C GLY A 362 22.20 -31.72 -47.04
N VAL A 363 21.00 -32.13 -47.43
CA VAL A 363 20.35 -33.38 -46.97
C VAL A 363 19.92 -34.17 -48.22
N PRO A 364 20.73 -35.14 -48.69
CA PRO A 364 22.04 -35.54 -48.15
C PRO A 364 23.16 -34.52 -48.48
N PRO A 365 24.28 -34.50 -47.74
CA PRO A 365 25.45 -33.69 -48.06
C PRO A 365 26.01 -34.02 -49.45
N ALA A 366 26.53 -33.01 -50.16
CA ALA A 366 27.08 -33.17 -51.50
C ALA A 366 28.49 -33.80 -51.49
N THR A 367 28.60 -35.05 -51.00
CA THR A 367 29.85 -35.81 -50.97
C THR A 367 29.73 -37.09 -51.80
N PRO A 368 30.86 -37.65 -52.31
CA PRO A 368 30.84 -38.91 -53.06
C PRO A 368 30.20 -40.08 -52.29
N ALA A 369 30.28 -40.08 -50.95
CA ALA A 369 29.68 -41.10 -50.10
C ALA A 369 28.14 -41.10 -50.12
N HIS A 370 27.52 -39.97 -50.50
CA HIS A 370 26.06 -39.82 -50.60
C HIS A 370 25.56 -39.91 -52.06
N ALA A 371 26.44 -40.23 -53.01
CA ALA A 371 26.06 -40.38 -54.41
C ALA A 371 25.02 -41.51 -54.56
N GLY A 372 23.82 -41.17 -55.05
CA GLY A 372 22.73 -42.12 -55.29
C GLY A 372 21.72 -42.27 -54.14
N VAL A 373 21.93 -41.61 -53.00
CA VAL A 373 20.93 -41.55 -51.92
C VAL A 373 19.85 -40.53 -52.32
N THR A 374 18.61 -40.99 -52.55
CA THR A 374 17.51 -40.15 -53.07
C THR A 374 16.27 -40.13 -52.18
N THR A 375 16.18 -40.98 -51.15
CA THR A 375 15.05 -41.04 -50.22
C THR A 375 15.53 -40.93 -48.78
N ILE A 376 14.80 -40.17 -47.95
CA ILE A 376 15.16 -39.97 -46.54
C ILE A 376 15.11 -41.26 -45.71
N THR A 377 14.31 -42.24 -46.13
CA THR A 377 14.25 -43.58 -45.52
C THR A 377 15.50 -44.41 -45.76
N ALA A 378 16.34 -44.08 -46.77
CA ALA A 378 17.60 -44.77 -47.00
C ALA A 378 18.70 -44.34 -46.01
N CYS A 379 18.51 -43.20 -45.33
CA CYS A 379 19.50 -42.66 -44.40
C CYS A 379 19.70 -43.54 -43.16
N VAL A 380 18.68 -44.28 -42.70
CA VAL A 380 18.76 -45.16 -41.50
C VAL A 380 19.81 -46.27 -41.65
N THR A 381 20.11 -46.68 -42.88
CA THR A 381 21.09 -47.74 -43.16
C THR A 381 22.50 -47.34 -42.73
N CYS A 382 22.83 -46.05 -42.83
CA CYS A 382 24.15 -45.53 -42.49
C CYS A 382 24.14 -44.65 -41.23
N HIS A 383 23.01 -44.01 -40.92
CA HIS A 383 22.85 -43.09 -39.78
C HIS A 383 21.72 -43.53 -38.82
N PRO A 384 21.77 -44.75 -38.25
CA PRO A 384 20.68 -45.28 -37.41
C PRO A 384 20.52 -44.55 -36.06
N THR A 385 21.51 -43.75 -35.67
CA THR A 385 21.48 -42.90 -34.46
C THR A 385 20.85 -41.54 -34.72
N SER A 386 20.73 -41.13 -36.00
CA SER A 386 20.28 -39.79 -36.39
C SER A 386 18.93 -39.80 -37.10
N VAL A 387 18.53 -40.92 -37.73
CA VAL A 387 17.23 -41.07 -38.40
C VAL A 387 16.65 -42.46 -38.15
N ASP A 388 15.32 -42.55 -38.05
CA ASP A 388 14.59 -43.81 -37.90
C ASP A 388 14.23 -44.45 -39.26
N PRO A 389 13.69 -45.69 -39.30
CA PRO A 389 13.30 -46.34 -40.55
C PRO A 389 12.20 -45.64 -41.35
N PHE A 390 11.49 -44.69 -40.74
CA PHE A 390 10.45 -43.88 -41.39
C PHE A 390 11.03 -42.55 -41.94
N GLY A 391 12.31 -42.29 -41.72
CA GLY A 391 12.98 -41.05 -42.13
C GLY A 391 12.76 -39.89 -41.16
N ASN A 392 12.27 -40.14 -39.95
CA ASN A 392 12.20 -39.11 -38.92
C ASN A 392 13.58 -38.94 -38.28
N VAL A 393 13.97 -37.69 -38.04
CA VAL A 393 15.22 -37.37 -37.32
C VAL A 393 15.07 -37.76 -35.85
N LEU A 394 16.01 -38.56 -35.34
CA LEU A 394 16.09 -38.95 -33.94
C LEU A 394 16.69 -37.79 -33.13
N VAL A 395 15.89 -37.26 -32.21
CA VAL A 395 16.17 -36.02 -31.46
C VAL A 395 17.30 -36.23 -30.45
N GLY A 396 18.28 -35.32 -30.42
CA GLY A 396 19.37 -35.28 -29.43
C GLY A 396 20.79 -35.19 -30.00
N SER A 397 20.95 -35.48 -31.30
CA SER A 397 22.27 -35.60 -31.97
C SER A 397 22.50 -34.57 -33.08
N HIS A 398 21.67 -33.53 -33.20
CA HIS A 398 21.64 -32.67 -34.40
C HIS A 398 21.89 -31.18 -34.13
N LEU A 399 22.78 -30.85 -33.18
CA LEU A 399 23.20 -29.47 -32.96
C LEU A 399 24.57 -29.31 -32.27
N ASP A 400 25.61 -30.00 -32.77
CA ASP A 400 27.02 -29.66 -32.49
C ASP A 400 27.73 -29.02 -33.70
N GLY A 401 27.05 -28.95 -34.85
CA GLY A 401 27.59 -28.39 -36.08
C GLY A 401 28.33 -29.42 -36.95
N ASP A 402 28.39 -30.68 -36.51
CA ASP A 402 29.02 -31.76 -37.24
C ASP A 402 27.97 -32.73 -37.82
N VAL A 403 28.28 -33.30 -38.99
CA VAL A 403 27.50 -34.41 -39.56
C VAL A 403 28.11 -35.69 -39.04
N ASP A 404 27.54 -36.23 -37.96
CA ASP A 404 28.01 -37.48 -37.39
C ASP A 404 27.72 -38.68 -38.30
N ALA A 405 28.78 -39.40 -38.65
CA ALA A 405 28.74 -40.76 -39.18
C ALA A 405 29.64 -41.65 -38.30
N PRO A 406 29.26 -42.91 -38.04
CA PRO A 406 30.09 -43.85 -37.27
C PRO A 406 31.43 -44.18 -37.94
#